data_AF-A0A8J4Y3H5-F1
#
_entry.id   AF-A0A8J4Y3H5-F1
#
_cell.length_a   1.000
_cell.length_b   1.000
_cell.length_c   1.000
_cell.angle_alpha   90.00
_cell.angle_beta   90.00
_cell.angle_gamma   90.00
#
_symmetry.space_group_name_H-M   'P 1'
#
loop_
_entity.id
_entity.type
_entity.pdbx_description
1 polymer ?
#
loop_
_entity_poly.entity_id
_entity_poly.type
_entity_poly.pdbx_seq_one_letter_code
_entity_poly.pdbx_strand_id
1 'polypeptide(L)'
;MACERRSTDVIWLLEKSPTSSFPGNRLPSRGEVLQVFLFHHKIQKEVLFAAAASTTEKVLEVWRRANIPTSDVSWVKKKILKLYEEYGALAKSKSRKTETEEMKRCIFRDSLEDMFDIAHSKAMEAKIPEEDKAFLEAQREDR
;
A
#
# COMPACT_ATOMS: atom_id res chain seq x y z
N MET A 1 6.64 -3.68 38.93
CA MET A 1 7.58 -3.22 37.88
C MET A 1 7.62 -4.29 36.80
N ALA A 2 7.02 -4.03 35.64
CA ALA A 2 7.19 -4.87 34.46
C ALA A 2 7.66 -3.94 33.33
N CYS A 3 8.87 -4.21 32.87
CA CYS A 3 9.55 -3.53 31.79
C CYS A 3 8.93 -4.04 30.47
N GLU A 4 7.87 -3.40 29.98
CA GLU A 4 7.42 -3.61 28.61
C GLU A 4 8.33 -2.83 27.66
N ARG A 5 9.15 -3.59 26.93
CA ARG A 5 10.03 -3.08 25.88
C ARG A 5 9.19 -2.24 24.92
N ARG A 6 9.51 -0.95 24.78
CA ARG A 6 8.91 -0.07 23.75
C ARG A 6 9.18 -0.66 22.37
N SER A 7 8.24 -1.43 21.85
CA SER A 7 8.23 -1.89 20.47
C SER A 7 7.63 -0.81 19.57
N THR A 8 8.27 0.36 19.50
CA THR A 8 7.77 1.50 18.70
C THR A 8 8.46 1.56 17.34
N ASP A 9 8.25 0.54 16.52
CA ASP A 9 8.40 0.66 15.05
C ASP A 9 7.07 1.12 14.44
N VAL A 10 6.52 2.19 15.01
CA VAL A 10 5.31 2.84 14.47
C VAL A 10 5.73 3.50 13.16
N ILE A 11 5.07 3.14 12.06
CA ILE A 11 5.33 3.78 10.78
C ILE A 11 4.87 5.23 10.93
N TRP A 12 5.85 6.16 10.94
CA TRP A 12 5.59 7.59 11.08
C TRP A 12 4.59 7.97 9.98
N LEU A 13 3.39 8.46 10.37
CA LEU A 13 2.19 8.77 9.58
C LEU A 13 1.05 7.73 9.56
N LEU A 14 1.33 6.44 9.73
CA LEU A 14 0.31 5.37 9.63
C LEU A 14 -0.28 4.95 10.98
N GLU A 15 0.33 5.36 12.11
CA GLU A 15 -0.01 4.94 13.49
C GLU A 15 -0.22 3.43 13.67
N LYS A 16 0.27 2.64 12.71
CA LYS A 16 0.11 1.20 12.58
C LYS A 16 1.48 0.55 12.48
N SER A 17 1.60 -0.65 13.01
CA SER A 17 2.80 -1.48 12.91
C SER A 17 2.97 -2.05 11.49
N PRO A 18 4.21 -2.24 11.02
CA PRO A 18 4.47 -2.99 9.80
C PRO A 18 3.93 -4.42 9.92
N THR A 19 3.09 -4.83 8.96
CA THR A 19 2.41 -6.13 8.97
C THR A 19 2.96 -6.98 7.83
N SER A 20 3.09 -8.29 8.03
CA SER A 20 3.63 -9.21 7.03
C SER A 20 2.62 -9.66 5.97
N SER A 21 1.31 -9.44 6.17
CA SER A 21 0.23 -9.94 5.32
C SER A 21 -0.93 -8.95 5.20
N PHE A 22 -1.68 -9.06 4.10
CA PHE A 22 -2.91 -8.31 3.86
C PHE A 22 -4.13 -9.02 4.48
N PRO A 23 -5.16 -8.28 4.90
CA PRO A 23 -6.45 -8.88 5.26
C PRO A 23 -7.09 -9.48 4.00
N GLY A 24 -7.22 -10.81 3.96
CA GLY A 24 -7.53 -11.58 2.74
C GLY A 24 -8.93 -11.40 2.14
N ASN A 25 -9.79 -10.56 2.74
CA ASN A 25 -11.18 -10.38 2.32
C ASN A 25 -11.43 -9.07 1.55
N ARG A 26 -10.41 -8.22 1.37
CA ARG A 26 -10.56 -6.91 0.72
C ARG A 26 -9.32 -6.55 -0.09
N LEU A 27 -9.49 -5.62 -1.03
CA LEU A 27 -8.37 -5.10 -1.80
C LEU A 27 -7.45 -4.26 -0.89
N PRO A 28 -6.13 -4.34 -1.10
CA PRO A 28 -5.19 -3.66 -0.21
C PRO A 28 -5.23 -2.15 -0.44
N SER A 29 -5.25 -1.41 0.66
CA SER A 29 -5.08 0.05 0.65
C SER A 29 -3.63 0.45 0.39
N ARG A 30 -3.41 1.69 -0.06
CA ARG A 30 -2.06 2.25 -0.22
C ARG A 30 -1.28 2.17 1.09
N GLY A 31 -1.93 2.43 2.22
CA GLY A 31 -1.36 2.29 3.56
C GLY A 31 -0.94 0.86 3.91
N GLU A 32 -1.79 -0.13 3.64
CA GLU A 32 -1.45 -1.55 3.89
C GLU A 32 -0.30 -2.02 3.01
N VAL A 33 -0.25 -1.60 1.73
CA VAL A 33 0.86 -1.93 0.82
C VAL A 33 2.18 -1.36 1.35
N LEU A 34 2.16 -0.11 1.84
CA LEU A 34 3.31 0.52 2.44
C LEU A 34 3.76 -0.20 3.73
N GLN A 35 2.82 -0.70 4.55
CA GLN A 35 3.15 -1.48 5.75
C GLN A 35 3.88 -2.79 5.42
N VAL A 36 3.38 -3.55 4.44
CA VAL A 36 4.02 -4.81 4.00
C VAL A 36 5.38 -4.55 3.39
N PHE A 37 5.51 -3.49 2.59
CA PHE A 37 6.80 -3.07 2.04
C PHE A 37 7.81 -2.71 3.14
N LEU A 38 7.38 -1.92 4.12
CA LEU A 38 8.24 -1.53 5.23
C LEU A 38 8.63 -2.71 6.13
N PHE A 39 7.76 -3.72 6.27
CA PHE A 39 8.10 -4.97 6.95
C PHE A 39 9.28 -5.66 6.25
N HIS A 40 9.19 -5.87 4.94
CA HIS A 40 10.28 -6.50 4.18
C HIS A 40 11.56 -5.66 4.17
N HIS A 41 11.44 -4.35 3.99
CA HIS A 41 12.61 -3.49 3.90
C HIS A 41 13.29 -3.24 5.26
N LYS A 42 12.52 -2.99 6.34
CA LYS A 42 13.08 -2.63 7.65
C LYS A 42 13.29 -3.82 8.58
N ILE A 43 12.40 -4.81 8.57
CA ILE A 43 12.46 -5.96 9.47
C ILE A 43 13.27 -7.08 8.81
N GLN A 44 12.93 -7.46 7.57
CA GLN A 44 13.67 -8.51 6.84
C GLN A 44 15.00 -8.00 6.26
N LYS A 45 15.26 -6.68 6.30
CA LYS A 45 16.47 -6.02 5.78
C LYS A 45 16.74 -6.36 4.30
N GLU A 46 15.68 -6.59 3.54
CA GLU A 46 15.79 -6.84 2.11
C GLU A 46 16.20 -5.56 1.35
N VAL A 47 16.90 -5.76 0.24
CA VAL A 47 17.19 -4.69 -0.72
C VAL A 47 15.87 -4.13 -1.26
N LEU A 48 15.78 -2.81 -1.48
CA LEU A 48 14.56 -2.13 -1.92
C LEU A 48 13.84 -2.83 -3.08
N PHE A 49 14.59 -3.32 -4.07
CA PHE A 49 14.03 -4.01 -5.22
C PHE A 49 13.45 -5.40 -4.87
N ALA A 50 14.10 -6.14 -3.97
CA ALA A 50 13.61 -7.42 -3.48
C ALA A 50 12.35 -7.22 -2.62
N ALA A 51 12.36 -6.27 -1.68
CA ALA A 51 11.19 -5.91 -0.89
C ALA A 51 10.00 -5.48 -1.77
N ALA A 52 10.26 -4.72 -2.84
CA ALA A 52 9.23 -4.33 -3.82
C ALA A 52 8.68 -5.55 -4.55
N ALA A 53 9.53 -6.50 -4.94
CA ALA A 53 9.11 -7.75 -5.59
C ALA A 53 8.27 -8.63 -4.67
N SER A 54 8.73 -8.87 -3.44
CA SER A 54 8.02 -9.62 -2.40
C SER A 54 6.65 -9.00 -2.07
N THR A 55 6.58 -7.66 -2.03
CA THR A 55 5.31 -6.96 -1.81
C THR A 55 4.40 -7.05 -3.03
N THR A 56 4.96 -6.93 -4.24
CA THR A 56 4.19 -7.03 -5.49
C THR A 56 3.54 -8.39 -5.62
N GLU A 57 4.25 -9.47 -5.32
CA GLU A 57 3.72 -10.83 -5.39
C GLU A 57 2.51 -11.01 -4.46
N LYS A 58 2.61 -10.53 -3.22
CA LYS A 58 1.51 -10.56 -2.25
C LYS A 58 0.30 -9.72 -2.70
N VAL A 59 0.54 -8.54 -3.27
CA VAL A 59 -0.54 -7.71 -3.80
C VAL A 59 -1.22 -8.43 -4.98
N LEU A 60 -0.44 -8.98 -5.91
CA LEU A 60 -0.98 -9.71 -7.05
C LEU A 60 -1.80 -10.94 -6.63
N GLU A 61 -1.41 -11.63 -5.55
CA GLU A 61 -2.19 -12.74 -5.01
C GLU A 61 -3.59 -12.30 -4.54
N VAL A 62 -3.68 -11.18 -3.82
CA VAL A 62 -4.98 -10.62 -3.38
C VAL A 62 -5.85 -10.23 -4.57
N TRP A 63 -5.26 -9.58 -5.57
CA TRP A 63 -5.99 -9.19 -6.78
C TRP A 63 -6.40 -10.38 -7.66
N ARG A 64 -5.58 -11.45 -7.71
CA ARG A 64 -5.92 -12.70 -8.39
C ARG A 64 -7.08 -13.41 -7.70
N ARG A 65 -7.13 -13.39 -6.36
CA ARG A 65 -8.28 -13.92 -5.59
C ARG A 65 -9.57 -13.17 -5.87
N ALA A 66 -9.48 -11.86 -6.13
CA ALA A 66 -10.60 -11.04 -6.57
C ALA A 66 -10.95 -11.23 -8.06
N ASN A 67 -10.23 -12.10 -8.79
CA ASN A 67 -10.42 -12.39 -10.21
C ASN A 67 -10.28 -11.17 -11.15
N ILE A 68 -9.54 -10.14 -10.72
CA ILE A 68 -9.38 -8.91 -11.49
C ILE A 68 -8.09 -8.99 -12.32
N PRO A 69 -8.14 -8.69 -13.63
CA PRO A 69 -6.94 -8.56 -14.45
C PRO A 69 -6.05 -7.42 -13.94
N THR A 70 -4.86 -7.78 -13.46
CA THR A 70 -3.86 -6.82 -12.98
C THR A 70 -2.99 -6.32 -14.12
N SER A 71 -2.49 -5.10 -14.00
CA SER A 71 -1.43 -4.56 -14.88
C SER A 71 -0.11 -5.33 -14.75
N ASP A 72 0.86 -5.05 -15.63
CA ASP A 72 2.20 -5.62 -15.61
C ASP A 72 2.86 -5.53 -14.22
N VAL A 73 3.50 -6.63 -13.80
CA VAL A 73 4.27 -6.73 -12.54
C VAL A 73 5.27 -5.58 -12.39
N SER A 74 5.92 -5.21 -13.48
CA SER A 74 6.88 -4.09 -13.53
C SER A 74 6.23 -2.74 -13.22
N TRP A 75 5.00 -2.52 -13.66
CA TRP A 75 4.26 -1.30 -13.37
C TRP A 75 3.83 -1.25 -11.90
N VAL A 76 3.35 -2.38 -11.35
CA VAL A 76 3.01 -2.50 -9.92
C VAL A 76 4.23 -2.21 -9.04
N LYS A 77 5.39 -2.82 -9.35
CA LYS A 77 6.66 -2.54 -8.65
C LYS A 77 7.02 -1.06 -8.66
N LYS A 78 6.95 -0.40 -9.82
CA LYS A 78 7.22 1.05 -9.93
C LYS A 78 6.27 1.87 -9.07
N LYS A 79 4.99 1.49 -9.01
CA LYS A 79 3.99 2.18 -8.19
C LYS A 79 4.27 2.04 -6.69
N ILE A 80 4.69 0.86 -6.23
CA ILE A 80 5.11 0.62 -4.83
C ILE A 80 6.35 1.44 -4.49
N LEU A 81 7.36 1.44 -5.37
CA LEU A 81 8.58 2.22 -5.16
C LEU A 81 8.29 3.72 -5.07
N LYS A 82 7.44 4.24 -5.97
CA LYS A 82 7.02 5.65 -5.93
C LYS A 82 6.32 6.01 -4.62
N LEU A 83 5.43 5.13 -4.13
CA LEU A 83 4.78 5.32 -2.83
C LEU A 83 5.78 5.39 -1.68
N TYR A 84 6.82 4.55 -1.72
CA TYR A 84 7.90 4.59 -0.73
C TYR A 84 8.78 5.85 -0.84
N GLU A 85 9.06 6.31 -2.06
CA GLU A 85 9.80 7.56 -2.29
C GLU A 85 9.04 8.78 -1.76
N GLU A 86 7.73 8.87 -2.03
CA GLU A 86 6.84 9.91 -1.50
C GLU A 86 6.85 9.88 0.03
N TYR A 87 6.70 8.69 0.63
CA TYR A 87 6.80 8.50 2.07
C TYR A 87 8.16 8.97 2.64
N GLY A 88 9.25 8.57 2.00
CA GLY A 88 10.61 8.95 2.39
C GLY A 88 10.87 10.45 2.25
N ALA A 89 10.32 11.10 1.23
CA ALA A 89 10.40 12.55 1.05
C ALA A 89 9.68 13.31 2.18
N LEU A 90 8.47 12.86 2.54
CA LEU A 90 7.71 13.41 3.66
C LEU A 90 8.44 13.20 5.00
N ALA A 91 9.07 12.04 5.18
CA ALA A 91 9.86 11.74 6.37
C ALA A 91 11.07 12.68 6.52
N LYS A 92 11.71 13.06 5.41
CA LYS A 92 12.81 14.04 5.40
C LYS A 92 12.34 15.46 5.73
N SER A 93 11.13 15.84 5.32
CA SER A 93 10.54 17.15 5.65
C SER A 93 9.76 17.18 6.97
N LYS A 94 9.84 16.13 7.79
CA LYS A 94 9.19 16.04 9.12
C LYS A 94 9.48 17.22 10.04
N SER A 95 10.68 17.80 9.97
CA SER A 95 11.07 18.95 10.80
C SER A 95 10.49 20.28 10.30
N ARG A 96 10.08 20.34 9.03
CA ARG A 96 9.52 21.55 8.39
C ARG A 96 8.02 21.61 8.66
N LYS A 97 7.59 22.60 9.44
CA LYS A 97 6.19 22.90 9.77
C LYS A 97 5.65 24.05 8.91
N THR A 98 5.93 24.01 7.62
CA THR A 98 5.31 24.96 6.69
C THR A 98 3.92 24.44 6.30
N GLU A 99 2.98 25.36 6.11
CA GLU A 99 1.59 25.04 5.73
C GLU A 99 1.53 24.13 4.49
N THR A 100 2.38 24.38 3.49
CA THR A 100 2.47 23.56 2.28
C THR A 100 2.90 22.11 2.58
N GLU A 101 3.81 21.89 3.52
CA GLU A 101 4.27 20.54 3.88
C GLU A 101 3.26 19.82 4.78
N GLU A 102 2.50 20.56 5.59
CA GLU A 102 1.36 20.01 6.34
C GLU A 102 0.23 19.59 5.41
N MET A 103 -0.10 20.40 4.42
CA MET A 103 -1.11 20.06 3.41
C MET A 103 -0.71 18.81 2.63
N LYS A 104 0.56 18.68 2.21
CA LYS A 104 1.07 17.45 1.58
C LYS A 104 0.97 16.23 2.48
N ARG A 105 1.25 16.37 3.78
CA ARG A 105 1.09 15.28 4.76
C ARG A 105 -0.37 14.88 4.94
N CYS A 106 -1.29 15.85 4.94
CA CYS A 106 -2.73 15.58 4.99
C CYS A 106 -3.18 14.82 3.75
N ILE A 107 -2.91 15.36 2.56
CA ILE A 107 -3.26 14.73 1.28
C ILE A 107 -2.67 13.31 1.19
N PHE A 108 -1.41 13.14 1.60
CA PHE A 108 -0.80 11.82 1.58
C PHE A 108 -1.48 10.88 2.59
N ARG A 109 -1.80 11.34 3.80
CA ARG A 109 -2.53 10.55 4.81
C ARG A 109 -3.89 10.10 4.28
N ASP A 110 -4.64 11.00 3.67
CA ASP A 110 -5.95 10.69 3.09
C ASP A 110 -5.77 9.67 1.95
N SER A 111 -4.76 9.86 1.10
CA SER A 111 -4.43 8.89 0.04
C SER A 111 -3.96 7.53 0.54
N LEU A 112 -3.57 7.37 1.81
CA LEU A 112 -3.22 6.05 2.35
C LEU A 112 -4.45 5.19 2.58
N GLU A 113 -5.60 5.83 2.81
CA GLU A 113 -6.88 5.15 2.91
C GLU A 113 -7.37 4.70 1.53
N ASP A 114 -6.98 5.35 0.44
CA ASP A 114 -7.38 4.94 -0.91
C ASP A 114 -6.94 3.51 -1.28
N MET A 115 -7.74 2.87 -2.12
CA MET A 115 -7.44 1.57 -2.71
C MET A 115 -6.15 1.63 -3.54
N PHE A 116 -5.26 0.63 -3.40
CA PHE A 116 -4.08 0.52 -4.25
C PHE A 116 -4.46 -0.04 -5.63
N ASP A 117 -5.05 0.81 -6.49
CA ASP A 117 -5.55 0.38 -7.81
C ASP A 117 -4.42 -0.14 -8.72
N ILE A 118 -4.45 -1.44 -9.03
CA ILE A 118 -3.58 -2.06 -10.04
C ILE A 118 -4.36 -2.72 -11.17
N ALA A 119 -5.65 -2.44 -11.27
CA ALA A 119 -6.46 -2.93 -12.37
C ALA A 119 -5.86 -2.45 -13.70
N HIS A 120 -5.84 -3.35 -14.67
CA HIS A 120 -5.40 -2.97 -16.01
C HIS A 120 -6.46 -2.08 -16.66
N SER A 121 -6.06 -1.03 -17.39
CA SER A 121 -7.01 -0.15 -18.08
C SER A 121 -7.88 -0.92 -19.08
N LYS A 122 -7.33 -1.96 -19.72
CA LYS A 122 -8.09 -2.91 -20.56
C LYS A 122 -8.79 -4.02 -19.79
N ALA A 123 -8.67 -4.09 -18.46
CA ALA A 123 -9.44 -5.03 -17.64
C ALA A 123 -10.95 -4.74 -17.74
N MET A 124 -11.35 -3.47 -17.86
CA MET A 124 -12.76 -3.13 -18.08
C MET A 124 -13.28 -3.56 -19.46
N GLU A 125 -12.39 -3.76 -20.44
CA GLU A 125 -12.71 -4.25 -21.79
C GLU A 125 -12.59 -5.78 -21.91
N ALA A 126 -11.73 -6.41 -21.09
CA ALA A 126 -11.75 -7.84 -20.89
C ALA A 126 -13.10 -8.18 -20.24
N LYS A 127 -13.75 -9.25 -20.70
CA LYS A 127 -15.03 -9.74 -20.18
C LYS A 127 -14.90 -10.20 -18.73
N ILE A 128 -14.76 -9.26 -17.80
CA ILE A 128 -14.87 -9.50 -16.37
C ILE A 128 -16.34 -9.85 -16.11
N PRO A 129 -16.63 -10.96 -15.42
CA PRO A 129 -17.98 -11.27 -14.95
C PRO A 129 -18.59 -10.07 -14.21
N GLU A 130 -19.87 -9.81 -14.41
CA GLU A 130 -20.55 -8.66 -13.80
C GLU A 130 -20.48 -8.68 -12.25
N GLU A 131 -20.41 -9.88 -11.65
CA GLU A 131 -20.20 -10.11 -10.22
C GLU A 131 -18.86 -9.55 -9.70
N ASP A 132 -17.77 -9.75 -10.45
CA ASP A 132 -16.44 -9.28 -10.06
C ASP A 132 -16.32 -7.75 -10.24
N LYS A 133 -17.07 -7.18 -11.21
CA LYS A 133 -17.22 -5.73 -11.38
C LYS A 133 -17.99 -5.11 -10.21
N ALA A 134 -19.10 -5.74 -9.80
CA ALA A 134 -19.89 -5.32 -8.66
C ALA A 134 -19.08 -5.42 -7.35
N PHE A 135 -18.22 -6.43 -7.19
CA PHE A 135 -17.31 -6.52 -6.05
C PHE A 135 -16.32 -5.35 -6.01
N LEU A 136 -15.77 -4.96 -7.16
CA LEU A 136 -14.90 -3.80 -7.29
C LEU A 136 -15.60 -2.48 -6.95
N GLU A 137 -16.82 -2.30 -7.43
CA GLU A 137 -17.62 -1.10 -7.17
C GLU A 137 -18.06 -1.02 -5.70
N ALA A 138 -18.51 -2.13 -5.10
CA ALA A 138 -18.85 -2.20 -3.68
C ALA A 138 -17.65 -1.85 -2.78
N GLN A 139 -16.44 -2.30 -3.14
CA GLN A 139 -15.21 -1.96 -2.41
C GLN A 139 -14.80 -0.49 -2.58
N ARG A 140 -15.24 0.18 -3.65
CA ARG A 140 -15.03 1.62 -3.86
C ARG A 140 -16.05 2.48 -3.11
N GLU A 141 -17.23 1.94 -2.81
CA GLU A 141 -18.34 2.65 -2.16
C GLU A 141 -18.34 2.49 -0.62
N ASP A 142 -17.80 1.38 -0.09
CA ASP A 142 -17.73 1.09 1.37
C ASP A 142 -16.62 1.87 2.11
N ARG A 143 -16.03 2.90 1.49
CA ARG A 143 -14.96 3.73 2.04
C ARG A 143 -15.25 5.21 1.86
#